data_AF-K3Y0E5-F1
#
_entry.id   AF-K3Y0E5-F1
#
_cell.length_a   1.000
_cell.length_b   1.000
_cell.length_c   1.000
_cell.angle_alpha   90.00
_cell.angle_beta   90.00
_cell.angle_gamma   90.00
#
_symmetry.space_group_name_H-M   'P 1'
#
loop_
_entity.id
_entity.type
_entity.pdbx_description
1 polymer ?
#
loop_
_entity_poly.entity_id
_entity_poly.type
_entity_poly.pdbx_seq_one_letter_code
_entity_poly.pdbx_strand_id
1 'polypeptide(L)'
;MLLAVVKYSWTFLNPGRRFACCPKDEKKQYGYMTWVDPEWDDRAFGVLVKLMKKNVQAEEDAKNWEEELAKANRELREIRNEIKTVW
;
A
#
# COMPACT_ATOMS: atom_id res chain seq x y z
N MET A 1 -16.32 -27.01 -14.59
CA MET A 1 -14.87 -26.73 -14.54
C MET A 1 -14.69 -25.50 -13.64
N LEU A 2 -14.06 -25.62 -12.46
CA LEU A 2 -13.74 -24.45 -11.65
C LEU A 2 -12.48 -23.80 -12.24
N LEU A 3 -12.60 -22.58 -12.77
CA LEU A 3 -11.46 -21.84 -13.29
C LEU A 3 -10.66 -21.28 -12.11
N ALA A 4 -9.34 -21.51 -12.10
CA ALA A 4 -8.46 -20.90 -11.12
C ALA A 4 -8.42 -19.37 -11.30
N VAL A 5 -8.33 -18.62 -10.20
CA VAL A 5 -8.18 -17.17 -10.22
C VAL A 5 -6.71 -16.82 -10.07
N VAL A 6 -6.21 -15.92 -10.91
CA VAL A 6 -4.84 -15.40 -10.81
C VAL A 6 -4.85 -14.12 -10.00
N LYS A 7 -4.07 -14.09 -8.92
CA LYS A 7 -3.87 -12.93 -8.04
C LYS A 7 -2.39 -12.51 -8.07
N TYR A 8 -2.11 -11.31 -7.57
CA TYR A 8 -0.76 -10.78 -7.40
C TYR A 8 -0.38 -10.81 -5.92
N SER A 9 0.84 -11.24 -5.61
CA SER A 9 1.45 -10.99 -4.30
C SER A 9 2.10 -9.60 -4.32
N TRP A 10 1.77 -8.77 -3.34
CA TRP A 10 2.44 -7.49 -3.09
C TRP A 10 3.21 -7.53 -1.76
N THR A 11 3.74 -8.69 -1.41
CA THR A 11 4.63 -8.85 -0.25
C THR A 11 6.08 -8.56 -0.66
N PHE A 12 6.93 -8.18 0.30
CA PHE A 12 8.36 -8.01 0.04
C PHE A 12 9.09 -9.31 -0.34
N LEU A 13 8.50 -10.47 -0.06
CA LEU A 13 9.07 -11.78 -0.40
C LEU A 13 8.74 -12.21 -1.83
N ASN A 14 7.58 -11.79 -2.34
CA ASN A 14 7.13 -12.15 -3.69
C ASN A 14 6.52 -10.92 -4.36
N PRO A 15 7.31 -9.86 -4.63
CA PRO A 15 6.79 -8.58 -5.08
C PRO A 15 6.25 -8.68 -6.51
N GLY A 16 4.98 -8.36 -6.71
CA GLY A 16 4.32 -8.37 -8.02
C GLY A 16 4.18 -9.75 -8.67
N ARG A 17 4.53 -10.85 -7.98
CA ARG A 17 4.51 -12.21 -8.55
C ARG A 17 3.10 -12.77 -8.55
N ARG A 18 2.67 -13.39 -9.66
CA ARG A 18 1.32 -13.97 -9.77
C ARG A 18 1.23 -15.38 -9.24
N PHE A 19 0.13 -15.67 -8.54
CA PHE A 19 -0.24 -17.01 -8.11
C PHE A 19 -1.67 -17.34 -8.52
N ALA A 20 -1.90 -18.61 -8.87
CA ALA A 20 -3.23 -19.16 -9.12
C ALA A 20 -3.77 -19.77 -7.82
N CYS A 21 -5.01 -19.46 -7.48
CA CYS A 21 -5.70 -20.02 -6.32
C CYS A 21 -7.14 -20.42 -6.65
N CYS A 22 -7.75 -21.17 -5.73
CA CYS A 22 -9.16 -21.53 -5.80
C CYS A 22 -10.04 -20.26 -5.92
N PRO A 23 -11.05 -20.24 -6.81
CA PRO A 23 -11.99 -19.11 -6.94
C PRO A 23 -12.93 -18.94 -5.74
N LYS A 24 -13.03 -19.95 -4.86
CA LYS A 24 -13.93 -19.90 -3.70
C LYS A 24 -13.41 -18.90 -2.67
N ASP A 25 -14.35 -18.25 -1.98
CA ASP A 25 -14.06 -17.29 -0.90
C ASP A 25 -12.95 -17.78 0.03
N GLU A 26 -12.14 -16.83 0.52
CA GLU A 26 -10.99 -17.10 1.40
C GLU A 26 -11.38 -17.85 2.69
N LYS A 27 -12.65 -17.77 3.11
CA LYS A 27 -13.22 -18.50 4.26
C LYS A 27 -13.59 -19.96 3.96
N LYS A 28 -13.60 -20.37 2.69
CA LYS A 28 -13.96 -21.72 2.21
C LYS A 28 -12.80 -22.35 1.41
N GLN A 29 -11.56 -22.08 1.85
CA GLN A 29 -10.34 -22.51 1.16
C GLN A 29 -10.25 -24.03 1.04
N TYR A 30 -10.24 -24.51 -0.20
CA TYR A 30 -9.56 -25.74 -0.56
C TYR A 30 -8.12 -25.32 -0.88
N GLY A 31 -7.18 -25.68 0.00
CA GLY A 31 -5.86 -25.07 0.15
C GLY A 31 -4.84 -25.34 -0.95
N TYR A 32 -5.19 -25.15 -2.22
CA TYR A 32 -4.20 -25.12 -3.30
C TYR A 32 -3.88 -23.67 -3.71
N MET A 33 -2.59 -23.38 -3.75
CA MET A 33 -2.00 -22.17 -4.30
C MET A 33 -0.75 -22.59 -5.06
N THR A 34 -0.59 -22.08 -6.28
CA THR A 34 0.60 -22.34 -7.10
C THR A 34 1.08 -21.06 -7.75
N TRP A 35 2.39 -20.92 -7.90
CA TRP A 35 2.98 -19.78 -8.58
C TRP A 35 2.80 -19.92 -10.09
N VAL A 36 2.36 -18.84 -10.74
CA VAL A 36 2.22 -18.75 -12.20
C VAL A 36 3.53 -18.23 -12.80
N ASP A 37 4.10 -17.21 -12.20
CA ASP A 37 5.36 -16.63 -12.64
C ASP A 37 6.55 -17.36 -11.99
N PRO A 38 7.70 -17.45 -12.66
CA PRO A 38 8.93 -17.91 -12.02
C PRO A 38 9.38 -16.95 -10.91
N GLU A 39 10.37 -17.37 -10.14
CA GLU A 39 11.03 -16.45 -9.21
C GLU A 39 11.74 -15.35 -9.98
N TRP A 40 11.76 -14.15 -9.39
CA TRP A 40 12.62 -13.09 -9.87
C TRP A 40 14.07 -13.48 -9.58
N ASP A 41 14.93 -13.49 -10.59
CA ASP A 41 15.81 -12.35 -10.71
C ASP A 41 16.35 -11.68 -9.44
N ASP A 42 17.57 -11.98 -8.92
CA ASP A 42 18.13 -11.25 -7.76
C ASP A 42 18.13 -9.73 -7.98
N ARG A 43 18.45 -9.27 -9.20
CA ARG A 43 18.47 -7.84 -9.54
C ARG A 43 17.05 -7.31 -9.65
N ALA A 44 16.15 -8.01 -10.35
CA ALA A 44 14.76 -7.60 -10.47
C ALA A 44 14.06 -7.53 -9.11
N PHE A 45 14.24 -8.55 -8.26
CA PHE A 45 13.76 -8.63 -6.89
C PHE A 45 14.25 -7.43 -6.08
N GLY A 46 15.56 -7.16 -6.10
CA GLY A 46 16.15 -6.04 -5.36
C GLY A 46 15.58 -4.68 -5.78
N VAL A 47 15.36 -4.46 -7.08
CA VAL A 47 14.74 -3.24 -7.60
C VAL A 47 13.28 -3.12 -7.15
N LEU A 48 12.49 -4.19 -7.30
CA LEU A 48 11.07 -4.20 -6.93
C LEU A 48 10.88 -3.93 -5.43
N VAL A 49 11.63 -4.63 -4.57
CA VAL A 49 11.57 -4.42 -3.11
C VAL A 49 11.96 -3.00 -2.74
N LYS A 50 13.02 -2.45 -3.36
CA LYS A 50 13.46 -1.07 -3.10
C LYS A 50 12.36 -0.06 -3.49
N LEU A 51 11.69 -0.25 -4.63
CA LEU A 51 10.59 0.60 -5.05
C LEU A 51 9.40 0.51 -4.10
N MET A 52 9.02 -0.69 -3.68
CA MET A 52 7.92 -0.87 -2.72
C MET A 52 8.22 -0.19 -1.37
N LYS A 53 9.45 -0.30 -0.85
CA LYS A 53 9.85 0.39 0.38
C LYS A 53 9.78 1.90 0.24
N LYS A 54 10.19 2.44 -0.92
CA LYS A 54 10.04 3.88 -1.21
C LYS A 54 8.58 4.30 -1.28
N ASN A 55 7.69 3.46 -1.82
CA ASN A 55 6.26 3.76 -1.87
C ASN A 55 5.67 3.82 -0.45
N VAL A 56 5.99 2.85 0.41
CA VAL A 56 5.57 2.86 1.82
C VAL A 56 6.06 4.12 2.54
N GLN A 57 7.34 4.49 2.36
CA GLN A 57 7.86 5.72 2.96
C GLN A 57 7.15 6.96 2.44
N ALA A 58 6.89 7.04 1.13
CA ALA A 58 6.19 8.17 0.53
C ALA A 58 4.74 8.31 1.05
N GLU A 59 4.05 7.19 1.27
CA GLU A 59 2.71 7.17 1.88
C GLU A 59 2.75 7.64 3.34
N GLU A 60 3.75 7.22 4.12
CA GLU A 60 3.94 7.68 5.51
C GLU A 60 4.30 9.16 5.59
N ASP A 61 5.21 9.63 4.73
CA ASP A 61 5.57 11.04 4.64
C ASP A 61 4.35 11.89 4.26
N ALA A 62 3.56 11.46 3.27
CA ALA A 62 2.34 12.16 2.86
C ALA A 62 1.36 12.30 4.03
N LYS A 63 1.14 11.23 4.79
CA LYS A 63 0.29 11.26 5.99
C LYS A 63 0.81 12.27 7.02
N ASN A 64 2.12 12.28 7.29
CA ASN A 64 2.72 13.24 8.22
C ASN A 64 2.52 14.68 7.74
N TRP A 65 2.70 14.95 6.45
CA TRP A 65 2.46 16.28 5.88
C TRP A 65 0.99 16.71 5.98
N GLU A 66 0.04 15.80 5.78
CA GLU A 66 -1.38 16.07 5.95
C GLU A 66 -1.73 16.43 7.41
N GLU A 67 -1.14 15.73 8.38
CA GLU A 67 -1.32 16.01 9.81
C GLU A 67 -0.75 17.39 10.20
N GLU A 68 0.47 17.70 9.76
CA GLU A 68 1.09 19.02 10.01
C GLU A 68 0.31 20.16 9.33
N LEU A 69 -0.17 19.94 8.11
CA LEU A 69 -1.02 20.91 7.40
C LEU A 69 -2.34 21.14 8.15
N ALA A 70 -2.96 20.07 8.67
CA ALA A 70 -4.19 20.18 9.45
C ALA A 70 -3.99 21.00 10.73
N LYS A 71 -2.86 20.81 11.41
CA LYS A 71 -2.48 21.56 12.62
C LYS A 71 -2.24 23.04 12.31
N ALA A 72 -1.40 23.35 11.32
CA ALA A 72 -1.15 24.74 10.91
C ALA A 72 -2.45 25.47 10.50
N ASN A 73 -3.34 24.79 9.76
CA ASN A 73 -4.64 25.34 9.39
C ASN A 73 -5.57 25.56 10.59
N ARG A 74 -5.42 24.80 11.68
CA ARG A 74 -6.17 25.05 12.91
C ARG A 74 -5.65 26.31 13.61
N GLU A 75 -4.34 26.42 13.78
CA GLU A 75 -3.70 27.59 14.40
C GLU A 75 -4.02 28.89 13.63
N LEU A 76 -3.94 28.87 12.30
CA LEU A 76 -4.33 30.02 11.46
C LEU A 76 -5.80 30.42 11.66
N ARG A 77 -6.70 29.44 11.87
CA ARG A 77 -8.11 29.73 12.13
C ARG A 77 -8.31 30.38 13.49
N GLU A 78 -7.59 29.93 14.51
CA GLU A 78 -7.62 30.50 15.86
C GLU A 78 -7.13 31.95 15.83
N ILE A 79 -5.94 32.21 15.27
CA ILE A 79 -5.38 33.57 15.13
C ILE A 79 -6.32 34.49 14.35
N ARG A 80 -6.87 34.02 13.23
CA ARG A 80 -7.82 34.80 12.42
C ARG A 80 -9.06 35.17 13.22
N ASN A 81 -9.56 34.28 14.07
CA ASN A 81 -10.72 34.55 14.90
C ASN A 81 -10.38 35.58 15.99
N GLU A 82 -9.20 35.50 16.61
CA GLU A 82 -8.73 36.49 17.59
C GLU A 82 -8.64 37.89 16.97
N ILE A 83 -8.03 38.02 15.77
CA ILE A 83 -7.95 39.31 15.07
C ILE A 83 -9.34 39.89 14.82
N LYS A 84 -10.32 39.07 14.42
CA LYS A 84 -11.72 39.50 14.22
C LYS A 84 -12.44 39.92 15.50
N THR A 85 -11.93 39.56 16.67
CA THR A 85 -12.52 39.98 17.96
C THR A 85 -11.92 41.27 18.49
N VAL A 86 -10.75 41.68 17.96
CA VAL A 86 -10.05 42.91 18.36
C VAL A 86 -10.49 44.13 17.53
N TRP A 87 -11.00 43.91 16.32
CA TRP A 87 -11.51 44.92 15.39
C TRP A 87 -12.99 44.70 15.10
#